data_AF-A0A227G6P4-F1
#
_entry.id   AF-A0A227G6P4-F1
#
_cell.length_a   1.000
_cell.length_b   1.000
_cell.length_c   1.000
_cell.angle_alpha   90.00
_cell.angle_beta   90.00
_cell.angle_gamma   90.00
#
_symmetry.space_group_name_H-M   'P 1'
#
loop_
_entity.id
_entity.type
_entity.pdbx_description
1 polymer ?
#
loop_
_entity_poly.entity_id
_entity_poly.type
_entity_poly.pdbx_seq_one_letter_code
_entity_poly.pdbx_strand_id
1 'polypeptide(L)' 'LLNHWSAIKGAADSNPAPFLIHQESNVIVRAIRDYLRRDIGEILIDSNTIYERAKEHIQLVRPDFINRVKK' A
#
# COMPACT_ATOMS: atom_id res chain seq x y z
N LEU A 1 7.00 16.60 5.35
CA LEU A 1 8.24 15.88 5.77
C LEU A 1 8.63 16.21 7.21
N LEU A 2 8.90 17.48 7.57
CA LEU A 2 9.29 17.87 8.94
C LEU A 2 8.24 17.53 10.02
N ASN A 3 6.96 17.81 9.77
CA ASN A 3 5.89 17.52 10.73
C ASN A 3 5.68 16.01 10.94
N HIS A 4 5.93 15.20 9.91
CA HIS A 4 5.82 13.74 9.98
C HIS A 4 6.93 13.15 10.85
N TRP A 5 8.15 13.66 10.69
CA TRP A 5 9.29 13.28 11.51
C TRP A 5 9.11 13.64 13.00
N SER A 6 8.55 14.82 13.28
CA SER A 6 8.21 15.22 14.64
C SER A 6 7.15 14.31 15.27
N ALA A 7 6.14 13.90 14.51
CA ALA A 7 5.12 12.96 14.99
C ALA A 7 5.70 11.55 15.28
N ILE A 8 6.59 11.05 14.41
CA ILE A 8 7.29 9.77 14.63
C ILE A 8 8.11 9.81 15.93
N LYS A 9 8.91 10.86 16.13
CA LYS A 9 9.72 11.01 17.35
C LYS A 9 8.87 11.16 18.60
N GLY A 10 7.84 12.00 18.54
CA GLY A 10 6.90 12.15 19.67
C GLY A 10 6.26 10.82 20.05
N ALA A 11 5.78 10.05 19.07
CA ALA A 11 5.19 8.73 19.33
C ALA A 11 6.20 7.74 19.92
N ALA A 12 7.44 7.71 19.42
CA ALA A 12 8.53 6.87 19.91
C ALA A 12 8.88 7.14 21.39
N ASP A 13 8.93 8.41 21.79
CA ASP A 13 9.27 8.81 23.16
C ASP A 13 8.10 8.60 24.14
N SER A 14 6.86 8.51 23.64
CA SER A 14 5.65 8.46 24.46
C SER A 14 5.28 7.07 25.00
N ASN A 15 5.73 5.98 24.37
CA ASN A 15 5.31 4.63 24.74
C ASN A 15 6.51 3.66 24.84
N PRO A 16 6.55 2.78 25.86
CA PRO A 16 7.54 1.72 25.95
C PRO A 16 7.30 0.64 24.87
N ALA A 17 8.39 0.06 24.34
CA ALA A 17 8.33 -0.97 23.30
C ALA A 17 7.70 -2.30 23.78
N PRO A 18 7.11 -3.11 22.88
CA PRO A 18 6.94 -2.90 21.44
C PRO A 18 5.56 -2.34 21.07
N PHE A 19 5.51 -1.34 20.17
CA PHE A 19 4.26 -0.80 19.64
C PHE A 19 4.45 -0.20 18.23
N LEU A 20 3.35 -0.03 17.49
CA LEU A 20 3.34 0.53 16.14
C LEU A 20 3.40 2.06 16.18
N ILE A 21 4.49 2.64 15.67
CA ILE A 21 4.73 4.10 15.66
C ILE A 21 4.03 4.79 14.49
N HIS A 22 4.06 4.18 13.31
CA HIS A 22 3.43 4.71 12.12
C HIS A 22 3.13 3.59 11.12
N GLN A 23 1.89 3.53 10.64
CA GLN A 23 1.53 2.71 9.49
C GLN A 23 1.34 3.62 8.30
N GLU A 24 2.15 3.39 7.27
CA GLU A 24 2.02 4.16 6.05
C GLU A 24 0.70 3.81 5.33
N SER A 25 -0.11 4.83 5.07
CA SER A 25 -1.37 4.65 4.35
C SER A 25 -1.12 4.28 2.88
N ASN A 26 -1.68 3.13 2.50
CA ASN A 26 -1.95 2.72 1.13
C ASN A 26 -0.74 2.66 0.18
N VAL A 27 0.32 1.96 0.61
CA VAL A 27 1.45 1.57 -0.26
C VAL A 27 0.96 0.89 -1.54
N ILE A 28 -0.14 0.11 -1.46
CA ILE A 28 -0.74 -0.62 -2.57
C ILE A 28 -1.15 0.34 -3.70
N VAL A 29 -1.84 1.42 -3.37
CA VAL A 29 -2.30 2.43 -4.35
C VAL A 29 -1.12 3.09 -5.03
N ARG A 30 -0.10 3.47 -4.26
CA ARG A 30 1.13 4.06 -4.81
C ARG A 30 1.86 3.06 -5.70
N ALA A 31 1.93 1.80 -5.29
CA ALA A 31 2.59 0.77 -6.06
C ALA A 31 1.88 0.51 -7.40
N ILE A 32 0.56 0.44 -7.39
CA ILE A 32 -0.26 0.33 -8.60
C ILE A 32 -0.09 1.56 -9.49
N ARG A 33 -0.02 2.78 -8.95
CA ARG A 33 0.15 3.98 -9.78
C ARG A 33 1.55 4.06 -10.40
N ASP A 34 2.59 3.76 -9.62
CA ASP A 34 3.98 4.07 -9.96
C ASP A 34 4.67 2.91 -10.71
N TYR A 35 4.28 1.66 -10.43
CA TYR A 35 4.94 0.47 -10.98
C TYR A 35 4.12 -0.29 -12.02
N LEU A 36 2.80 -0.09 -12.11
CA LEU A 36 1.92 -0.86 -13.00
C LEU A 36 2.13 -0.49 -14.47
N ARG A 37 3.15 -1.09 -15.06
CA ARG A 37 3.59 -0.91 -16.44
C ARG A 37 3.20 -2.11 -17.29
N ARG A 38 3.14 -1.91 -18.61
CA ARG A 38 2.62 -2.94 -19.55
C ARG A 38 3.46 -4.22 -19.58
N ASP A 39 4.73 -4.15 -19.16
CA ASP A 39 5.68 -5.25 -19.01
C ASP A 39 5.47 -6.09 -17.74
N ILE A 40 4.66 -5.64 -16.78
CA ILE A 40 4.31 -6.47 -15.61
C ILE A 40 3.32 -7.56 -16.03
N GLY A 41 3.75 -8.82 -16.03
CA GLY A 41 2.90 -9.96 -16.38
C GLY A 41 1.77 -10.20 -15.36
N GLU A 42 2.12 -10.27 -14.08
CA GLU A 42 1.18 -10.60 -13.00
C GLU A 42 1.54 -9.91 -11.68
N ILE A 43 0.54 -9.77 -10.81
CA ILE A 43 0.65 -9.23 -9.45
C ILE A 43 0.05 -10.26 -8.52
N LEU A 44 0.88 -10.89 -7.70
CA LEU A 44 0.46 -11.90 -6.73
C LEU A 44 0.16 -11.24 -5.39
N ILE A 45 -1.02 -11.48 -4.83
CA ILE A 45 -1.44 -10.98 -3.53
C ILE A 45 -1.96 -12.14 -2.68
N ASP A 46 -1.21 -12.47 -1.64
CA ASP A 46 -1.50 -13.57 -0.71
C ASP A 46 -2.65 -13.27 0.26
N SER A 47 -2.79 -12.00 0.66
CA SER A 47 -3.82 -11.56 1.60
C SER A 47 -5.13 -11.23 0.92
N ASN A 48 -6.21 -11.91 1.33
CA ASN A 48 -7.53 -11.74 0.74
C ASN A 48 -8.10 -10.32 0.91
N THR A 49 -7.84 -9.68 2.05
CA THR A 49 -8.29 -8.29 2.31
C THR A 49 -7.53 -7.28 1.46
N ILE A 50 -6.27 -7.56 1.15
CA ILE A 50 -5.44 -6.72 0.28
C ILE A 50 -5.84 -6.91 -1.18
N TYR A 51 -6.11 -8.16 -1.60
CA TYR A 51 -6.51 -8.49 -2.96
C TYR A 51 -7.79 -7.75 -3.38
N GLU A 52 -8.85 -7.79 -2.56
CA GLU A 52 -10.10 -7.11 -2.88
C GLU A 52 -9.92 -5.59 -2.96
N ARG A 53 -9.17 -5.00 -2.00
CA ARG A 53 -8.85 -3.56 -2.03
C ARG A 53 -8.04 -3.17 -3.26
N ALA A 54 -7.05 -3.96 -3.64
CA ALA A 54 -6.24 -3.73 -4.83
C ALA A 54 -7.09 -3.80 -6.11
N LYS A 55 -7.98 -4.79 -6.18
CA LYS A 55 -8.90 -4.98 -7.31
C LYS A 55 -9.86 -3.81 -7.48
N GLU A 56 -10.50 -3.36 -6.40
CA GLU A 56 -11.37 -2.17 -6.40
C GLU A 56 -10.60 -0.92 -6.88
N HIS A 57 -9.37 -0.74 -6.41
CA HIS A 57 -8.56 0.42 -6.78
C HIS A 57 -8.10 0.39 -8.24
N ILE A 58 -7.67 -0.79 -8.73
CA ILE A 58 -7.29 -0.98 -10.13
C ILE A 58 -8.50 -0.77 -11.03
N GLN A 59 -9.68 -1.21 -10.64
CA GLN A 59 -10.90 -1.00 -11.43
C GLN A 59 -11.24 0.49 -11.62
N LEU A 60 -10.94 1.33 -10.62
CA LEU A 60 -11.17 2.77 -10.70
C LEU A 60 -10.08 3.51 -11.50
N VAL A 61 -8.81 3.11 -11.35
CA VAL A 61 -7.67 3.89 -11.89
C VAL A 61 -7.18 3.33 -13.23
N ARG A 62 -7.12 2.00 -13.38
CA ARG A 62 -6.55 1.27 -14.54
C ARG A 62 -7.26 -0.07 -14.77
N PRO A 63 -8.53 -0.06 -15.23
CA PRO A 63 -9.31 -1.28 -15.41
C PRO A 63 -8.68 -2.26 -16.41
N ASP A 64 -7.81 -1.78 -17.30
CA ASP A 64 -7.01 -2.56 -18.24
C ASP A 64 -6.05 -3.57 -17.58
N PHE A 65 -5.74 -3.40 -16.30
CA PHE A 65 -4.81 -4.24 -15.54
C PHE A 65 -5.48 -5.24 -14.60
N ILE A 66 -6.82 -5.26 -14.53
CA ILE A 66 -7.55 -6.08 -13.55
C ILE A 66 -7.26 -7.59 -13.70
N ASN A 67 -7.06 -8.06 -14.94
CA ASN A 67 -6.80 -9.47 -15.24
C ASN A 67 -5.41 -9.95 -14.81
N ARG A 68 -4.51 -9.02 -14.49
CA ARG A 68 -3.12 -9.30 -14.07
C ARG A 68 -3.00 -9.49 -12.55
N VAL A 69 -4.01 -9.09 -11.79
CA VAL A 69 -4.05 -9.33 -10.35
C VAL A 69 -4.49 -10.77 -10.11
N LYS A 70 -3.63 -11.54 -9.45
CA LYS A 70 -3.85 -12.95 -9.13
C LYS A 70 -3.67 -13.16 -7.64
N LYS A 71 -4.34 -14.20 -7.14
CA LYS A 71 -4.16 -14.71 -5.79
C LYS A 71 -3.12 -15.81 -5.82
#